data_AF-A0A2R6I9J3-F1
#
_entry.id   AF-A0A2R6I9J3-F1
#
_cell.length_a   1.000
_cell.length_b   1.000
_cell.length_c   1.000
_cell.angle_alpha   90.00
_cell.angle_beta   90.00
_cell.angle_gamma   90.00
#
_symmetry.space_group_name_H-M   'P 1'
#
loop_
_entity.id
_entity.type
_entity.pdbx_description
1 polymer ?
#
loop_
_entity_poly.entity_id
_entity_poly.type
_entity_poly.pdbx_seq_one_letter_code
_entity_poly.pdbx_strand_id
1 'polypeptide(L)' 'MAAIPFLLWLVSSPVAGTVTLAAIAGLFVGGRRAHRLVRCFYDCQQFTVDLLGRARITVAQTPANEAN' A
#
# COMPACT_ATOMS: atom_id res chain seq x y z
N MET A 1 4.98 17.60 24.06
CA MET A 1 6.32 18.22 24.21
C MET A 1 7.27 17.95 23.03
N ALA A 2 6.93 17.09 22.06
CA ALA A 2 7.79 16.78 20.91
C ALA A 2 7.68 17.72 19.69
N ALA A 3 6.77 18.70 19.69
CA ALA A 3 6.52 19.55 18.52
C ALA A 3 7.66 20.52 18.21
N ILE A 4 8.35 21.02 19.25
CA ILE A 4 9.43 22.00 19.13
C ILE A 4 10.66 21.43 18.39
N PRO A 5 11.21 20.25 18.76
CA PRO A 5 12.32 19.66 18.01
C PRO A 5 11.92 19.26 16.59
N PHE A 6 10.67 18.86 16.36
CA PHE A 6 10.18 18.52 15.03
C PHE A 6 10.13 19.72 14.09
N LEU A 7 9.64 20.86 14.57
CA LEU A 7 9.60 22.10 13.80
C LEU A 7 11.01 22.61 13.49
N LEU A 8 11.92 22.55 14.46
CA LEU A 8 13.34 22.88 14.24
C LEU A 8 13.98 21.99 13.19
N TRP A 9 13.72 20.68 13.24
CA TRP A 9 14.22 19.72 12.26
C TRP A 9 13.65 19.98 10.85
N LEU A 10 12.36 20.32 10.75
CA LEU A 10 11.70 20.64 9.48
C LEU A 10 12.29 21.90 8.84
N VAL A 11 12.57 22.94 9.64
CA VAL A 11 13.16 24.20 9.16
C VAL A 11 14.62 24.01 8.75
N SER A 12 15.37 23.17 9.47
CA SER A 12 16.77 22.87 9.14
C SER A 12 16.93 21.92 7.94
N SER A 13 15.91 21.12 7.63
CA SER A 13 15.91 20.18 6.50
C SER A 13 14.56 20.11 5.76
N PRO A 14 14.16 21.17 5.03
CA PRO A 14 12.83 21.27 4.43
C PRO A 14 12.55 20.18 3.39
N VAL A 15 13.58 19.72 2.68
CA VAL A 15 13.46 18.61 1.73
C VAL A 15 13.14 17.30 2.45
N ALA A 16 13.82 16.99 3.56
CA ALA A 16 13.53 15.78 4.33
C ALA A 16 12.12 15.79 4.93
N GLY A 17 11.65 16.97 5.38
CA GLY A 17 10.29 17.18 5.87
C GLY A 17 9.21 16.95 4.81
N THR A 18 9.41 17.47 3.60
CA THR A 18 8.47 17.27 2.49
C THR A 18 8.44 15.81 2.01
N VAL A 19 9.61 15.16 1.92
CA VAL A 19 9.71 13.73 1.55
C VAL A 19 9.01 12.85 2.58
N THR A 20 9.20 13.10 3.88
CA THR A 20 8.51 12.33 4.92
C THR A 20 7.00 12.51 4.87
N LEU A 21 6.50 13.73 4.69
CA LEU A 21 5.07 13.98 4.51
C LEU A 21 4.51 13.27 3.27
N ALA A 22 5.21 13.37 2.13
CA ALA A 22 4.81 12.71 0.89
C ALA A 22 4.79 11.18 1.05
N ALA A 23 5.78 10.60 1.74
CA ALA A 23 5.85 9.17 2.03
C ALA A 23 4.68 8.72 2.91
N ILE A 24 4.37 9.46 3.99
CA ILE A 24 3.23 9.15 4.87
C ILE A 24 1.92 9.21 4.09
N ALA A 25 1.71 10.27 3.30
CA ALA A 25 0.52 10.42 2.47
C ALA A 25 0.39 9.28 1.45
N GLY A 26 1.49 8.93 0.78
CA GLY A 26 1.56 7.81 -0.17
C GLY A 26 1.25 6.47 0.48
N LEU A 27 1.82 6.19 1.66
CA LEU A 27 1.54 5.00 2.46
C LEU A 27 0.07 4.92 2.87
N PHE A 28 -0.55 6.04 3.26
CA PHE A 28 -1.94 6.05 3.69
C PHE A 28 -2.90 5.77 2.52
N VAL A 29 -2.67 6.40 1.37
CA VAL A 29 -3.47 6.19 0.15
C VAL A 29 -3.23 4.78 -0.41
N GLY A 30 -1.98 4.36 -0.51
CA GLY A 30 -1.58 3.03 -1.00
C GLY A 30 -2.08 1.92 -0.08
N GLY A 31 -1.94 2.08 1.23
CA GLY A 31 -2.40 1.14 2.25
C GLY A 31 -3.92 0.96 2.23
N ARG A 32 -4.70 2.04 2.09
CA ARG A 32 -6.17 1.93 1.94
C ARG A 32 -6.57 1.15 0.69
N ARG A 33 -5.88 1.38 -0.43
CA ARG A 33 -6.14 0.63 -1.68
C ARG A 33 -5.74 -0.83 -1.52
N ALA A 34 -4.55 -1.11 -1.02
CA ALA A 34 -4.06 -2.46 -0.75
C ALA A 34 -4.99 -3.21 0.21
N HIS A 35 -5.45 -2.58 1.29
CA HIS A 35 -6.38 -3.18 2.23
C HIS A 35 -7.72 -3.55 1.57
N ARG A 36 -8.26 -2.72 0.67
CA ARG A 36 -9.47 -3.06 -0.08
C ARG A 36 -9.24 -4.24 -1.03
N LEU A 37 -8.08 -4.27 -1.70
CA LEU A 37 -7.71 -5.36 -2.62
C LEU A 37 -7.54 -6.68 -1.86
N VAL A 38 -6.84 -6.66 -0.73
CA VAL A 38 -6.66 -7.83 0.15
C VAL A 38 -8.01 -8.32 0.68
N ARG A 39 -8.88 -7.42 1.14
CA ARG A 39 -10.21 -7.81 1.61
C ARG A 39 -11.04 -8.47 0.52
N CYS A 40 -11.00 -7.93 -0.70
CA CYS A 40 -11.67 -8.52 -1.86
C CYS A 40 -11.04 -9.86 -2.27
N PHE A 41 -9.73 -10.04 -2.13
CA PHE A 41 -9.07 -11.33 -2.37
C PHE A 41 -9.55 -12.38 -1.37
N TYR A 42 -9.66 -12.03 -0.09
CA TYR A 42 -10.18 -12.94 0.93
C TYR A 42 -11.67 -13.25 0.74
N ASP A 43 -12.50 -12.26 0.42
CA ASP A 43 -13.95 -12.46 0.24
C ASP A 43 -14.31 -13.11 -1.11
N CYS A 44 -13.63 -12.76 -2.21
CA CYS A 44 -13.93 -13.26 -3.54
C CYS A 44 -13.08 -14.46 -3.97
N GLN A 45 -12.06 -14.83 -3.20
CA GLN A 45 -11.06 -15.87 -3.52
C GLN A 45 -10.37 -15.74 -4.88
N GLN A 46 -10.54 -14.61 -5.57
CA GLN A 46 -9.84 -14.28 -6.80
C GLN A 46 -9.47 -12.80 -6.83
N PHE A 47 -8.30 -12.52 -7.41
CA PHE A 47 -7.76 -11.18 -7.57
C PHE A 47 -7.18 -11.06 -8.97
N THR A 48 -7.69 -10.09 -9.75
CA THR A 48 -7.19 -9.81 -11.09
C THR A 48 -6.50 -8.45 -11.11
N VAL A 49 -5.23 -8.43 -11.50
CA VAL A 49 -4.45 -7.20 -11.70
C VAL A 49 -4.11 -7.06 -13.16
N ASP A 50 -4.43 -5.89 -13.69
CA ASP A 50 -4.00 -5.49 -15.02
C ASP A 50 -2.69 -4.67 -14.89
N LEU A 51 -1.59 -5.28 -15.28
CA LEU A 51 -0.27 -4.63 -15.32
C LEU A 51 -0.18 -3.81 -16.60
N LEU A 52 -0.44 -2.51 -16.46
CA LEU A 52 -0.20 -1.51 -17.50
C LEU A 52 -0.90 -1.84 -18.83
N GLY A 53 -2.04 -2.55 -18.81
CA GLY A 53 -2.79 -2.94 -20.01
C GLY A 53 -2.09 -4.01 -20.86
N ARG A 54 -0.96 -4.57 -20.40
CA ARG A 54 -0.13 -5.51 -21.17
C ARG A 54 -0.18 -6.93 -20.65
N ALA A 55 -0.35 -7.10 -19.35
CA ALA A 55 -0.43 -8.41 -18.74
C ALA A 55 -1.52 -8.42 -17.67
N ARG A 56 -2.43 -9.38 -17.77
CA ARG A 56 -3.44 -9.62 -16.75
C ARG A 56 -3.01 -10.80 -15.90
N ILE A 57 -2.78 -10.58 -14.62
CA ILE A 57 -2.49 -11.63 -13.65
C ILE A 57 -3.74 -11.87 -12.84
N THR A 58 -4.28 -13.07 -12.92
CA THR A 58 -5.39 -13.54 -12.08
C THR A 58 -4.84 -14.53 -11.07
N VAL A 59 -4.89 -14.18 -9.79
CA VAL A 59 -4.57 -15.06 -8.67
C VAL A 59 -5.89 -15.58 -8.11
N ALA A 60 -6.17 -16.86 -8.30
CA ALA A 60 -7.30 -17.54 -7.68
C ALA A 60 -6.79 -18.46 -6.58
N GLN A 61 -7.48 -18.51 -5.46
CA GLN A 61 -7.16 -19.42 -4.36
C GLN A 61 -7.68 -20.81 -4.71
N THR A 62 -6.80 -21.72 -5.12
CA THR A 62 -7.16 -23.13 -5.31
C THR A 62 -7.35 -23.78 -3.93
N PRO A 63 -8.44 -24.53 -3.68
CA PRO A 63 -8.63 -25.23 -2.42
C PRO A 63 -7.42 -26.15 -2.18
N ALA A 64 -6.75 -25.97 -1.03
CA ALA A 64 -5.49 -26.64 -0.69
C ALA A 64 -5.64 -28.14 -0.35
N ASN A 65 -6.74 -28.78 -0.75
CA ASN A 65 -7.03 -30.16 -0.42
C ASN A 65 -7.69 -30.86 -1.59
N GLU A 66 -6.86 -31.36 -2.51
CA GLU A 66 -7.12 -32.47 -3.45
C GLU A 66 -5.83 -32.72 -4.26
N ALA A 67 -4.73 -33.00 -3.54
CA ALA A 67 -3.60 -33.72 -4.10
C ALA A 67 -3.65 -35.12 -3.47
N ASN A 68 -4.08 -36.07 -4.29
CA ASN A 68 -4.18 -37.50 -4.02
C ASN A 68 -2.82 -38.18 -3.87
#